data_AF-A0A2N7S1X7-F1
#
_entry.id   AF-A0A2N7S1X7-F1
#
_cell.length_a   1.000
_cell.length_b   1.000
_cell.length_c   1.000
_cell.angle_alpha   90.00
_cell.angle_beta   90.00
_cell.angle_gamma   90.00
#
_symmetry.space_group_name_H-M   'P 1'
#
loop_
_entity.id
_entity.type
_entity.pdbx_description
1 polymer ?
#
loop_
_entity_poly.entity_id
_entity_poly.type
_entity_poly.pdbx_seq_one_letter_code
_entity_poly.pdbx_strand_id
1 'polypeptide(L)' 'MLAKMKNYWIIALAASLTALVCGGVALFNAGVMIDENNVQNIMITPLWFIFGLGILGTVIALPGWAASRNNASSRVG' A
#
# COMPACT_ATOMS: atom_id res chain seq x y z
N MET A 1 -13.71 7.28 -21.15
CA MET A 1 -12.55 6.45 -20.73
C MET A 1 -11.68 7.11 -19.65
N LEU A 2 -11.36 8.42 -19.72
CA LEU A 2 -10.49 9.10 -18.75
C LEU A 2 -10.97 9.04 -17.29
N ALA A 3 -12.28 9.21 -17.04
CA ALA A 3 -12.86 9.16 -15.69
C ALA A 3 -12.76 7.75 -15.06
N LYS A 4 -12.85 6.69 -15.88
CA LYS A 4 -12.69 5.30 -15.44
C LYS A 4 -11.24 5.06 -14.95
N MET A 5 -10.26 5.58 -15.69
CA MET A 5 -8.84 5.53 -15.32
C MET A 5 -8.52 6.29 -14.03
N LYS A 6 -9.16 7.45 -13.81
CA LYS A 6 -9.02 8.23 -12.58
C LYS A 6 -9.38 7.41 -11.32
N ASN A 7 -10.47 6.64 -11.41
CA ASN A 7 -10.95 5.83 -10.28
C ASN A 7 -10.05 4.63 -10.01
N TYR A 8 -9.46 4.00 -11.04
CA TYR A 8 -8.55 2.87 -10.85
C TYR A 8 -7.30 3.24 -10.05
N TRP A 9 -6.71 4.42 -10.30
CA TRP A 9 -5.53 4.88 -9.54
C TRP A 9 -5.85 5.17 -8.08
N ILE A 10 -7.00 5.75 -7.78
CA ILE A 10 -7.45 6.01 -6.40
C ILE A 10 -7.68 4.69 -5.65
N ILE A 11 -8.37 3.74 -6.29
CA ILE A 11 -8.65 2.43 -5.69
C ILE A 11 -7.34 1.66 -5.45
N ALA A 12 -6.41 1.68 -6.42
CA ALA A 12 -5.10 1.05 -6.28
C ALA A 12 -4.28 1.69 -5.14
N LEU A 13 -4.31 3.02 -5.02
CA LEU A 13 -3.64 3.74 -3.94
C LEU A 13 -4.25 3.40 -2.57
N ALA A 14 -5.58 3.38 -2.47
CA ALA A 14 -6.29 3.05 -1.23
C ALA A 14 -6.03 1.61 -0.80
N ALA A 15 -6.09 0.65 -1.72
CA ALA A 15 -5.77 -0.75 -1.45
C ALA A 15 -4.32 -0.93 -1.00
N SER A 16 -3.39 -0.24 -1.66
CA SER A 16 -1.95 -0.31 -1.33
C SER A 16 -1.64 0.29 0.04
N LEU A 17 -2.22 1.45 0.37
CA LEU A 17 -2.10 2.05 1.70
C LEU A 17 -2.71 1.17 2.78
N THR A 18 -3.86 0.54 2.50
CA THR A 18 -4.50 -0.38 3.45
C THR A 18 -3.60 -1.59 3.71
N ALA A 19 -3.06 -2.19 2.65
CA ALA A 19 -2.10 -3.30 2.77
C ALA A 19 -0.82 -2.88 3.52
N LEU A 20 -0.34 -1.64 3.30
CA LEU A 20 0.83 -1.10 3.98
C LEU A 20 0.58 -0.93 5.50
N VAL A 21 -0.55 -0.31 5.87
CA VAL A 21 -0.89 -0.07 7.28
C VAL A 21 -1.17 -1.39 7.99
N CYS A 22 -2.01 -2.26 7.41
CA CYS A 22 -2.33 -3.56 8.00
C CYS A 22 -1.09 -4.45 8.09
N GLY A 23 -0.25 -4.48 7.04
CA GLY A 23 1.01 -5.22 7.04
C GLY A 23 1.98 -4.69 8.10
N GLY A 24 2.13 -3.36 8.24
CA GLY A 24 3.01 -2.75 9.23
C GLY A 24 2.56 -3.03 10.67
N VAL A 25 1.27 -2.89 10.98
CA VAL A 25 0.71 -3.21 12.31
C VAL A 25 0.91 -4.70 12.63
N ALA A 26 0.66 -5.57 11.66
CA ALA A 26 0.83 -7.00 11.84
C ALA A 26 2.32 -7.38 12.06
N LEU A 27 3.25 -6.74 11.34
CA LEU A 27 4.69 -6.90 11.55
C LEU A 27 5.12 -6.45 12.94
N PHE A 28 4.60 -5.32 13.39
CA PHE A 28 4.90 -4.79 14.72
C PHE A 28 4.45 -5.76 15.81
N ASN A 29 3.20 -6.24 15.74
CA ASN A 29 2.70 -7.25 16.68
C ASN A 29 3.48 -8.56 16.60
N ALA A 30 3.90 -9.00 15.41
CA ALA A 30 4.75 -10.17 15.27
C ALA A 30 6.11 -9.96 15.93
N GLY A 31 6.71 -8.76 15.79
CA GLY A 31 7.96 -8.40 16.47
C GLY A 31 7.84 -8.44 17.99
N VAL A 32 6.77 -7.85 18.54
CA VAL A 32 6.48 -7.90 19.99
C VAL A 32 6.31 -9.35 20.46
N MET A 33 5.57 -10.18 19.74
CA MET A 33 5.39 -11.59 20.13
C MET A 33 6.69 -12.39 20.05
N ILE A 34 7.61 -12.08 19.12
CA ILE A 34 8.91 -12.72 19.05
C ILE A 34 9.78 -12.33 20.25
N ASP A 35 9.75 -11.05 20.62
CA ASP A 35 10.50 -10.51 21.76
C ASP A 35 10.01 -11.09 23.10
N GLU A 36 8.68 -11.09 23.32
CA GLU A 36 8.09 -11.55 24.59
C GLU A 36 8.12 -13.07 24.75
N ASN A 37 7.86 -13.82 23.67
CA ASN A 37 7.64 -15.27 23.77
C ASN A 37 8.81 -16.10 23.22
N ASN A 38 9.89 -15.46 22.78
CA ASN A 38 11.07 -16.07 22.16
C ASN A 38 10.72 -17.05 21.02
N VAL A 39 9.62 -16.78 20.31
CA VAL A 39 9.12 -17.67 19.24
C VAL A 39 9.88 -17.36 17.96
N GLN A 40 10.59 -18.33 17.41
CA GLN A 40 11.28 -18.14 16.13
C GLN A 40 10.30 -18.36 14.96
N ASN A 41 9.95 -17.26 14.29
CA ASN A 41 9.87 -17.21 12.84
C ASN A 41 8.80 -18.06 12.11
N ILE A 42 7.61 -18.28 12.68
CA ILE A 42 6.59 -19.08 11.96
C ILE A 42 5.77 -18.24 10.96
N MET A 43 5.65 -16.92 11.16
CA MET A 43 4.76 -16.07 10.35
C MET A 43 5.43 -14.82 9.74
N ILE A 44 6.71 -14.53 10.03
CA ILE A 44 7.33 -13.24 9.65
C ILE A 44 7.42 -13.05 8.13
N THR A 45 7.79 -14.10 7.40
CA THR A 45 8.03 -14.05 5.94
C THR A 45 6.79 -13.63 5.12
N PRO A 46 5.60 -14.26 5.29
CA PRO A 46 4.41 -13.84 4.55
C PRO A 46 3.93 -12.42 4.93
N LEU A 47 4.17 -11.99 6.18
CA LEU A 47 3.84 -10.63 6.61
C LEU A 47 4.70 -9.57 5.90
N TRP A 48 6.01 -9.82 5.75
CA TRP A 48 6.90 -8.94 4.97
C TRP A 48 6.49 -8.84 3.50
N PHE A 49 5.97 -9.92 2.92
CA PHE A 49 5.44 -9.90 1.55
C PHE A 49 4.25 -8.96 1.40
N ILE A 50 3.28 -9.01 2.31
CA ILE A 50 2.08 -8.14 2.27
C ILE A 50 2.49 -6.67 2.45
N PHE A 51 3.38 -6.40 3.40
CA PHE A 51 3.91 -5.06 3.62
C PHE A 51 4.68 -4.54 2.40
N GLY A 52 5.55 -5.36 1.80
CA GLY A 52 6.30 -5.02 0.59
C GLY A 52 5.39 -4.75 -0.61
N LEU A 53 4.32 -5.53 -0.79
CA LEU A 53 3.31 -5.27 -1.83
C LEU A 53 2.59 -3.94 -1.60
N GLY A 54 2.29 -3.59 -0.34
CA GLY A 54 1.73 -2.28 0.02
C GLY A 54 2.67 -1.12 -0.34
N ILE A 55 3.98 -1.27 -0.14
CA ILE A 55 5.00 -0.28 -0.54
C ILE A 55 5.02 -0.14 -2.07
N LEU A 56 5.20 -1.25 -2.78
CA LEU A 56 5.31 -1.25 -4.25
C LEU A 56 4.04 -0.68 -4.90
N GLY A 57 2.87 -1.10 -4.41
CA GLY A 57 1.59 -0.60 -4.88
C GLY A 57 1.45 0.90 -4.64
N THR A 58 1.87 1.41 -3.48
CA THR A 58 1.86 2.85 -3.19
C THR A 58 2.81 3.60 -4.11
N VAL A 59 4.05 3.13 -4.28
CA VAL A 59 5.07 3.77 -5.14
C VAL A 59 4.61 3.84 -6.61
N ILE A 60 3.88 2.85 -7.11
CA ILE A 60 3.37 2.84 -8.48
C ILE A 60 2.09 3.67 -8.61
N ALA A 61 1.19 3.60 -7.62
CA ALA A 61 -0.11 4.26 -7.69
C ALA A 61 -0.04 5.78 -7.43
N LEU A 62 0.91 6.25 -6.60
CA LEU A 62 1.03 7.67 -6.24
C LEU A 62 1.34 8.56 -7.46
N PRO A 63 2.35 8.24 -8.30
CA PRO A 63 2.64 9.00 -9.51
C PRO A 63 1.50 8.94 -10.53
N GLY A 64 0.89 7.77 -10.70
CA GLY A 64 -0.26 7.58 -11.59
C GLY A 64 -1.47 8.43 -11.17
N TRP A 65 -1.75 8.50 -9.87
CA TRP A 65 -2.78 9.37 -9.32
C TRP A 65 -2.44 10.86 -9.47
N ALA A 66 -1.20 11.26 -9.15
CA ALA A 66 -0.76 12.65 -9.27
C ALA A 66 -0.82 13.15 -10.73
N ALA A 67 -0.34 12.35 -11.69
CA ALA A 67 -0.44 12.66 -13.12
C ALA A 67 -1.90 12.75 -13.58
N SER A 68 -2.78 11.87 -13.07
CA SER A 68 -4.22 11.91 -13.36
C SER A 68 -4.91 13.16 -12.80
N ARG A 69 -4.47 13.65 -11.63
CA ARG A 69 -4.97 14.89 -11.02
C ARG A 69 -4.56 16.12 -11.81
N ASN A 70 -3.29 16.21 -12.21
CA ASN A 70 -2.76 17.36 -12.96
C ASN A 70 -3.42 17.49 -14.35
N ASN A 71 -3.59 16.38 -15.06
CA ASN A 71 -4.28 16.37 -16.36
C ASN A 71 -5.76 16.77 -16.27
N ALA A 72 -6.42 16.52 -15.13
CA ALA A 72 -7.78 16.99 -14.91
C ALA A 72 -7.82 18.50 -14.65
N SER A 73 -6.79 19.07 -14.01
CA SER A 73 -6.69 20.51 -13.77
C SER A 73 -6.42 21.30 -15.05
N SER A 74 -5.58 20.78 -15.95
CA SER A 74 -5.25 21.43 -17.23
C SER A 74 -6.36 21.42 -18.27
N ARG A 75 -7.42 20.61 -18.09
CA ARG A 75 -8.57 20.55 -19.02
C ARG A 75 -9.73 21.46 -18.63
N VAL A 76 -9.65 22.11 -17.48
CA VAL A 76 -10.67 23.03 -16.95
C VAL A 76 -10.22 24.50 -17.10
N GLY A 77 -8.97 24.73 -17.53
CA GLY A 77 -8.44 26.04 -17.90
C GLY A 77 -8.60 26.35 -19.38
#